data_AF-A0A1Q4BIL8-F1
#
_entry.id   AF-A0A1Q4BIL8-F1
#
_cell.length_a   1.000
_cell.length_b   1.000
_cell.length_c   1.000
_cell.angle_alpha   90.00
_cell.angle_beta   90.00
_cell.angle_gamma   90.00
#
_symmetry.space_group_name_H-M   'P 1'
#
loop_
_entity.id
_entity.type
_entity.pdbx_description
1 polymer ?
#
loop_
_entity_poly.entity_id
_entity_poly.type
_entity_poly.pdbx_seq_one_letter_code
_entity_poly.pdbx_strand_id
1 'polypeptide(L)'
;MAVIAGVLIVYALGSKIPLPGLDAERLVAAGASQGPAARFSVMALGLTPLLTVLVFIEFARLLIPQFRQWQSASFANAVWVGRIVTICAIVLAALQGFGVVAALTRIGVVEADNATILADVAALVGGTLVLIWLADRIVLPGVGNGFWLLWIAPFLAGLATQIAIAIAAMQTGAVTGSAVLISAAYLLIASAAVVVVNIIIARGESGQDSTSELGGPKGIAMRALIWSPLLANVAAGYIAALFYVVFAWSTPALLLTRLILFIPLIVLFVLAYARQTNGQGAVPWSLLALLQLVVCVVGEWLTMGLGLPWRLDGALLIVTVTVLTSLLRLLPVSRGAPATASA
;
A
#
# COMPACT_ATOMS: atom_id res chain seq x y z
N MET A 1 4.11 -0.45 21.21
CA MET A 1 5.11 0.49 20.66
C MET A 1 6.49 -0.14 20.46
N ALA A 2 7.11 -0.78 21.48
CA ALA A 2 8.43 -1.40 21.34
C ALA A 2 8.53 -2.45 20.21
N VAL A 3 7.51 -3.32 20.07
CA VAL A 3 7.45 -4.32 18.99
C VAL A 3 7.47 -3.66 17.61
N ILE A 4 6.70 -2.58 17.42
CA ILE A 4 6.62 -1.84 16.15
C ILE A 4 7.98 -1.23 15.82
N ALA A 5 8.62 -0.58 16.79
CA ALA A 5 9.95 -0.01 16.60
C ALA A 5 10.99 -1.10 16.24
N GLY A 6 10.99 -2.23 16.95
CA GLY A 6 11.87 -3.36 16.65
C GLY A 6 11.66 -3.91 15.23
N VAL A 7 10.41 -4.10 14.82
CA VAL A 7 10.06 -4.55 13.46
C VAL A 7 10.55 -3.56 12.40
N LEU A 8 10.35 -2.25 12.59
CA LEU A 8 10.81 -1.22 11.66
C LEU A 8 12.34 -1.15 11.59
N ILE A 9 13.04 -1.39 12.70
CA ILE A 9 14.51 -1.48 12.73
C ILE A 9 14.97 -2.70 11.93
N VAL A 10 14.37 -3.87 12.14
CA VAL A 10 14.73 -5.09 11.38
C VAL A 10 14.48 -4.88 9.88
N TYR A 11 13.36 -4.26 9.51
CA TYR A 11 13.09 -3.86 8.13
C TYR A 11 14.17 -2.92 7.57
N ALA A 12 14.54 -1.88 8.32
CA ALA A 12 15.52 -0.88 7.89
C ALA A 12 16.96 -1.43 7.82
N LEU A 13 17.29 -2.44 8.62
CA LEU A 13 18.56 -3.16 8.53
C LEU A 13 18.54 -4.11 7.32
N GLY A 14 17.47 -4.89 7.15
CA GLY A 14 17.30 -5.81 6.03
C GLY A 14 17.34 -5.11 4.67
N SER A 15 16.79 -3.91 4.56
CA SER A 15 16.83 -3.10 3.32
C SER A 15 18.23 -2.57 2.97
N LYS A 16 19.21 -2.71 3.86
CA LYS A 16 20.62 -2.33 3.62
C LYS A 16 21.51 -3.53 3.32
N ILE A 17 21.03 -4.76 3.50
CA ILE A 17 21.81 -5.97 3.19
C ILE A 17 21.71 -6.24 1.68
N PRO A 18 22.80 -6.13 0.91
CA PRO A 18 22.79 -6.36 -0.52
C PRO A 18 22.50 -7.84 -0.85
N LEU A 19 22.09 -8.10 -2.08
CA LEU A 19 21.97 -9.47 -2.58
C LEU A 19 23.36 -10.15 -2.63
N PRO A 20 23.46 -11.45 -2.30
CA PRO A 20 24.74 -12.18 -2.31
C PRO A 20 25.52 -12.09 -3.63
N GLY A 21 24.83 -12.18 -4.77
CA GLY A 21 25.43 -12.18 -6.10
C GLY A 21 25.68 -10.80 -6.72
N LEU A 22 25.45 -9.73 -5.97
CA LEU A 22 25.43 -8.37 -6.52
C LEU A 22 26.82 -7.71 -6.50
N ASP A 23 27.29 -7.30 -7.67
CA ASP A 23 28.51 -6.51 -7.83
C ASP A 23 28.19 -5.01 -7.70
N ALA A 24 28.64 -4.41 -6.60
CA ALA A 24 28.40 -3.00 -6.28
C ALA A 24 29.10 -2.03 -7.24
N GLU A 25 30.27 -2.39 -7.78
CA GLU A 25 31.01 -1.54 -8.72
C GLU A 25 30.30 -1.50 -10.07
N ARG A 26 29.84 -2.67 -10.54
CA ARG A 26 29.04 -2.77 -11.78
C ARG A 26 27.69 -2.09 -11.65
N LEU A 27 27.08 -2.14 -10.46
CA LEU A 27 25.85 -1.41 -10.17
C LEU A 27 26.05 0.11 -10.34
N VAL A 28 27.18 0.64 -9.88
CA VAL A 28 27.53 2.06 -10.04
C VAL A 28 27.81 2.40 -11.50
N ALA A 29 28.59 1.56 -12.20
CA ALA A 29 28.90 1.74 -13.61
C ALA A 29 27.65 1.69 -14.50
N ALA A 30 26.65 0.89 -14.14
CA ALA A 30 25.37 0.81 -14.83
C ALA A 30 24.45 2.04 -14.57
N GLY A 31 24.89 3.03 -13.78
CA GLY A 31 24.08 4.18 -13.38
C GLY A 31 22.97 3.83 -12.38
N ALA A 32 22.93 2.58 -11.93
CA ALA A 32 21.89 2.01 -11.06
C ALA A 32 22.20 2.19 -9.58
N SER A 33 23.18 3.02 -9.19
CA SER A 33 23.54 3.31 -7.80
C SER A 33 23.17 4.71 -7.31
N GLN A 34 22.81 5.63 -8.21
CA GLN A 34 22.68 7.06 -7.89
C GLN A 34 21.32 7.48 -7.30
N GLY A 35 20.46 6.51 -6.97
CA GLY A 35 19.18 6.75 -6.32
C GLY A 35 19.10 6.11 -4.93
N PRO A 36 18.40 6.71 -3.95
CA PRO A 36 18.11 6.04 -2.67
C PRO A 36 17.20 4.81 -2.84
N ALA A 37 16.53 4.68 -3.99
CA ALA A 37 15.78 3.50 -4.40
C ALA A 37 16.65 2.42 -5.07
N ALA A 38 17.93 2.70 -5.32
CA ALA A 38 18.79 1.91 -6.21
C ALA A 38 19.72 0.95 -5.44
N ARG A 39 19.24 0.43 -4.30
CA ARG A 39 19.92 -0.62 -3.53
C ARG A 39 19.09 -1.89 -3.59
N PHE A 40 19.46 -2.79 -4.50
CA PHE A 40 18.91 -4.14 -4.53
C PHE A 40 19.37 -4.87 -3.27
N SER A 41 18.45 -5.03 -2.33
CA SER A 41 18.66 -5.69 -1.05
C SER A 41 17.92 -7.02 -1.00
N VAL A 42 18.20 -7.82 0.03
CA VAL A 42 17.41 -9.04 0.33
C VAL A 42 15.92 -8.74 0.58
N MET A 43 15.58 -7.48 0.90
CA MET A 43 14.20 -7.01 1.08
C MET A 43 13.64 -6.28 -0.16
N ALA A 44 14.28 -6.36 -1.32
CA ALA A 44 13.90 -5.58 -2.51
C ALA A 44 12.49 -5.87 -3.03
N LEU A 45 12.01 -7.13 -2.96
CA LEU A 45 10.63 -7.47 -3.31
C LEU A 45 9.61 -6.86 -2.33
N GLY A 46 10.03 -6.60 -1.10
CA GLY A 46 9.19 -6.14 -0.01
C GLY A 46 8.00 -7.07 0.24
N LEU A 47 6.85 -6.45 0.49
CA LEU A 47 5.56 -7.13 0.67
C LEU A 47 4.71 -7.15 -0.60
N THR A 48 5.26 -6.78 -1.75
CA THR A 48 4.56 -6.75 -3.04
C THR A 48 3.96 -8.11 -3.42
N PRO A 49 4.68 -9.26 -3.28
CA PRO A 49 4.10 -10.57 -3.58
C PRO A 49 2.87 -10.87 -2.72
N LEU A 50 2.92 -10.51 -1.43
CA LEU A 50 1.78 -10.69 -0.51
C LEU A 50 0.62 -9.78 -0.88
N LEU A 51 0.88 -8.50 -1.19
CA LEU A 51 -0.14 -7.55 -1.63
C LEU A 51 -0.91 -8.10 -2.83
N THR A 52 -0.20 -8.64 -3.83
CA THR A 52 -0.82 -9.22 -5.03
C THR A 52 -1.81 -10.32 -4.66
N VAL A 53 -1.42 -11.27 -3.80
CA VAL A 53 -2.32 -12.35 -3.37
C VAL A 53 -3.53 -11.80 -2.60
N LEU A 54 -3.31 -10.86 -1.68
CA LEU A 54 -4.39 -10.28 -0.89
C LEU A 54 -5.41 -9.55 -1.77
N VAL A 55 -4.96 -8.85 -2.82
CA VAL A 55 -5.84 -8.23 -3.81
C VAL A 55 -6.72 -9.27 -4.49
N PHE A 56 -6.17 -10.40 -4.94
CA PHE A 56 -6.95 -11.48 -5.54
C PHE A 56 -7.97 -12.09 -4.56
N ILE A 57 -7.58 -12.29 -3.30
CA ILE A 57 -8.51 -12.75 -2.26
C ILE A 57 -9.62 -11.74 -2.00
N GLU A 58 -9.32 -10.44 -1.98
CA GLU A 58 -10.35 -9.42 -1.79
C GLU A 58 -11.29 -9.36 -3.00
N PHE A 59 -10.77 -9.48 -4.23
CA PHE A 59 -11.62 -9.68 -5.42
C PHE A 59 -12.54 -10.88 -5.27
N ALA A 60 -12.02 -12.04 -4.88
CA ALA A 60 -12.83 -13.23 -4.65
C ALA A 60 -13.90 -13.01 -3.57
N ARG A 61 -13.59 -12.28 -2.49
CA ARG A 61 -14.58 -11.91 -1.45
C ARG A 61 -15.67 -10.99 -1.98
N LEU A 62 -15.36 -10.07 -2.89
CA LEU A 62 -16.34 -9.16 -3.47
C LEU A 62 -17.26 -9.86 -4.48
N LEU A 63 -16.71 -10.79 -5.26
CA LEU A 63 -17.42 -11.49 -6.33
C LEU A 63 -18.20 -12.71 -5.82
N ILE A 64 -17.68 -13.41 -4.81
CA ILE A 64 -18.21 -14.70 -4.34
C ILE A 64 -18.69 -14.56 -2.88
N PRO A 65 -19.99 -14.29 -2.63
CA PRO A 65 -20.50 -14.10 -1.27
C PRO A 65 -20.37 -15.36 -0.41
N GLN A 66 -20.47 -16.55 -1.02
CA GLN A 66 -20.30 -17.84 -0.33
C GLN A 66 -18.88 -18.00 0.24
N PHE A 67 -17.85 -17.56 -0.51
CA PHE A 67 -16.46 -17.63 -0.03
C PHE A 67 -16.25 -16.76 1.19
N ARG A 68 -16.82 -15.55 1.19
CA ARG A 68 -16.76 -14.65 2.34
C ARG A 68 -17.44 -15.27 3.57
N GLN A 69 -18.66 -15.78 3.40
CA GLN A 69 -19.41 -16.40 4.49
C GLN A 69 -18.66 -17.61 5.05
N TRP A 70 -18.13 -18.47 4.18
CA TRP A 70 -17.32 -19.61 4.57
C TRP A 70 -16.08 -19.20 5.35
N GLN A 71 -15.36 -18.17 4.89
CA GLN A 71 -14.18 -17.66 5.58
C GLN A 71 -14.53 -17.12 6.98
N SER A 72 -15.65 -16.41 7.12
CA SER A 72 -16.10 -15.86 8.41
C SER A 72 -16.79 -16.87 9.32
N ALA A 73 -17.17 -18.05 8.81
CA ALA A 73 -17.94 -19.03 9.57
C ALA A 73 -17.14 -19.72 10.68
N SER A 74 -15.81 -19.77 10.56
CA SER A 74 -14.95 -20.40 11.57
C SER A 74 -13.56 -19.79 11.60
N PHE A 75 -12.98 -19.73 12.81
CA PHE A 75 -11.57 -19.38 13.00
C PHE A 75 -10.64 -20.30 12.19
N ALA A 76 -10.95 -21.59 12.10
CA ALA A 76 -10.17 -22.55 11.32
C ALA A 76 -10.12 -22.19 9.83
N ASN A 77 -11.25 -21.72 9.27
CA ASN A 77 -11.33 -21.32 7.85
C ASN A 77 -10.52 -20.05 7.60
N ALA A 78 -10.61 -19.07 8.50
CA ALA A 78 -9.80 -17.85 8.41
C ALA A 78 -8.30 -18.15 8.46
N VAL A 79 -7.86 -19.04 9.35
CA VAL A 79 -6.46 -19.50 9.43
C VAL A 79 -6.04 -20.24 8.17
N TRP A 80 -6.90 -21.10 7.62
CA TRP A 80 -6.61 -21.84 6.40
C TRP A 80 -6.42 -20.92 5.19
N VAL A 81 -7.30 -19.93 5.01
CA VAL A 81 -7.13 -18.89 3.98
C VAL A 81 -5.83 -18.13 4.18
N GLY A 82 -5.47 -17.79 5.42
CA GLY A 82 -4.19 -17.16 5.74
C GLY A 82 -2.99 -17.98 5.27
N ARG A 83 -2.99 -19.30 5.54
CA ARG A 83 -1.91 -20.20 5.09
C ARG A 83 -1.80 -20.26 3.56
N ILE A 84 -2.93 -20.34 2.86
CA ILE A 84 -2.94 -20.31 1.39
C ILE A 84 -2.38 -18.99 0.87
N VAL A 85 -2.79 -17.87 1.46
CA VAL A 85 -2.28 -16.56 1.10
C VAL A 85 -0.76 -16.52 1.20
N THR A 86 -0.19 -17.02 2.30
CA THR A 86 1.26 -17.10 2.48
C THR A 86 1.92 -18.02 1.44
N ILE A 87 1.37 -19.21 1.18
CA ILE A 87 1.93 -20.14 0.19
C ILE A 87 1.92 -19.52 -1.22
N CYS A 88 0.80 -18.92 -1.62
CA CYS A 88 0.70 -18.21 -2.90
C CYS A 88 1.69 -17.04 -2.96
N ALA A 89 1.91 -16.32 -1.85
CA ALA A 89 2.85 -15.21 -1.80
C ALA A 89 4.29 -15.69 -1.96
N ILE A 90 4.66 -16.85 -1.41
CA ILE A 90 5.98 -17.47 -1.61
C ILE A 90 6.20 -17.82 -3.09
N VAL A 91 5.21 -18.46 -3.71
CA VAL A 91 5.29 -18.84 -5.14
C VAL A 91 5.43 -17.59 -6.02
N LEU A 92 4.64 -16.55 -5.75
CA LEU A 92 4.76 -15.28 -6.47
C LEU A 92 6.09 -14.58 -6.19
N ALA A 93 6.60 -14.62 -4.96
CA ALA A 93 7.89 -14.04 -4.61
C ALA A 93 9.02 -14.75 -5.36
N ALA A 94 8.96 -16.07 -5.54
CA ALA A 94 9.93 -16.82 -6.32
C ALA A 94 9.89 -16.41 -7.80
N LEU A 95 8.68 -16.28 -8.39
CA LEU A 95 8.52 -15.85 -9.79
C LEU A 95 8.99 -14.40 -10.02
N GLN A 96 8.58 -13.48 -9.14
CA GLN A 96 8.98 -12.07 -9.20
C GLN A 96 10.47 -11.90 -8.93
N GLY A 97 11.00 -12.61 -7.93
CA GLY A 97 12.42 -12.62 -7.59
C GLY A 97 13.27 -13.12 -8.75
N PHE A 98 12.87 -14.21 -9.41
CA PHE A 98 13.54 -14.68 -10.62
C PHE A 98 13.53 -13.61 -11.73
N GLY A 99 12.40 -12.93 -11.95
CA GLY A 99 12.32 -11.83 -12.91
C GLY A 99 13.29 -10.69 -12.61
N VAL A 100 13.41 -10.30 -11.33
CA VAL A 100 14.37 -9.26 -10.88
C VAL A 100 15.80 -9.71 -11.10
N VAL A 101 16.17 -10.91 -10.65
CA VAL A 101 17.55 -11.42 -10.78
C VAL A 101 17.93 -11.64 -12.25
N ALA A 102 17.01 -12.13 -13.07
CA ALA A 102 17.23 -12.26 -14.51
C ALA A 102 17.47 -10.90 -15.19
N ALA A 103 16.76 -9.84 -14.76
CA ALA A 103 17.01 -8.49 -15.25
C ALA A 103 18.39 -7.97 -14.83
N LEU A 104 18.79 -8.18 -13.57
CA LEU A 104 20.12 -7.82 -13.05
C LEU A 104 21.26 -8.55 -13.75
N THR A 105 21.04 -9.82 -14.08
CA THR A 105 21.99 -10.64 -14.84
C THR A 105 22.19 -10.09 -16.26
N ARG A 106 21.10 -9.67 -16.92
CA ARG A 106 21.16 -9.10 -18.29
C ARG A 106 21.93 -7.78 -18.36
N ILE A 107 21.91 -6.98 -17.30
CA ILE A 107 22.69 -5.74 -17.20
C ILE A 107 24.10 -5.96 -16.63
N GLY A 108 24.50 -7.21 -16.41
CA GLY A 108 25.85 -7.59 -15.96
C GLY A 108 26.16 -7.32 -14.49
N VAL A 109 25.16 -6.95 -13.69
CA VAL A 109 25.29 -6.61 -12.25
C VAL A 109 25.34 -7.86 -11.37
N VAL A 110 24.74 -8.95 -11.83
CA VAL A 110 24.78 -10.27 -11.18
C VAL A 110 25.42 -11.27 -12.13
N GLU A 111 26.24 -12.18 -11.60
CA GLU A 111 26.87 -13.23 -12.39
C GLU A 111 25.82 -14.19 -12.99
N ALA A 112 26.01 -14.54 -14.27
CA ALA A 112 25.14 -15.44 -15.00
C ALA A 112 25.40 -16.93 -14.70
N ASP A 113 25.55 -17.26 -13.42
CA ASP A 113 25.65 -18.64 -12.94
C ASP A 113 24.39 -19.07 -12.19
N ASN A 114 24.01 -20.34 -12.35
CA ASN A 114 22.78 -20.89 -11.77
C ASN A 114 22.80 -20.88 -10.23
N ALA A 115 23.97 -21.07 -9.59
CA ALA A 115 24.05 -21.07 -8.13
C ALA A 115 23.82 -19.66 -7.57
N THR A 116 24.43 -18.64 -8.19
CA THR A 116 24.23 -17.23 -7.83
C THR A 116 22.78 -16.79 -8.02
N ILE A 117 22.19 -17.12 -9.17
CA ILE A 117 20.79 -16.80 -9.45
C ILE A 117 19.86 -17.46 -8.41
N LEU A 118 20.07 -18.74 -8.10
CA LEU A 118 19.26 -19.45 -7.11
C LEU A 118 19.44 -18.84 -5.70
N ALA A 119 20.65 -18.49 -5.31
CA ALA A 119 20.93 -17.86 -4.02
C ALA A 119 20.25 -16.50 -3.89
N ASP A 120 20.30 -15.66 -4.92
CA ASP A 120 19.65 -14.34 -4.92
C ASP A 120 18.12 -14.46 -4.89
N VAL A 121 17.54 -15.38 -5.67
CA VAL A 121 16.10 -15.64 -5.63
C VAL A 121 15.68 -16.16 -4.25
N ALA A 122 16.43 -17.08 -3.66
CA ALA A 122 16.17 -17.58 -2.31
C ALA A 122 16.28 -16.48 -1.25
N ALA A 123 17.26 -15.57 -1.39
CA ALA A 123 17.42 -14.42 -0.51
C ALA A 123 16.23 -13.45 -0.59
N LEU A 124 15.72 -13.17 -1.79
CA LEU A 124 14.54 -12.33 -2.01
C LEU A 124 13.26 -12.97 -1.43
N VAL A 125 13.06 -14.27 -1.65
CA VAL A 125 11.94 -15.02 -1.09
C VAL A 125 12.01 -15.05 0.44
N GLY A 126 13.20 -15.33 0.99
CA GLY A 126 13.47 -15.32 2.42
C GLY A 126 13.21 -13.94 3.04
N GLY A 127 13.62 -12.87 2.37
CA GLY A 127 13.34 -11.50 2.78
C GLY A 127 11.83 -11.24 2.87
N THR A 128 11.08 -11.53 1.81
CA THR A 128 9.62 -11.40 1.84
C THR A 128 8.98 -12.23 2.96
N LEU A 129 9.43 -13.47 3.19
CA LEU A 129 8.93 -14.32 4.28
C LEU A 129 9.17 -13.72 5.66
N VAL A 130 10.35 -13.15 5.90
CA VAL A 130 10.67 -12.43 7.14
C VAL A 130 9.71 -11.25 7.32
N LEU A 131 9.42 -10.50 6.26
CA LEU A 131 8.46 -9.39 6.32
C LEU A 131 7.04 -9.85 6.61
N ILE A 132 6.59 -10.96 6.01
CA ILE A 132 5.28 -11.56 6.31
C ILE A 132 5.21 -11.95 7.80
N TRP A 133 6.26 -12.60 8.29
CA TRP A 133 6.33 -12.98 9.70
C TRP A 133 6.35 -11.77 10.65
N LEU A 134 7.07 -10.70 10.30
CA LEU A 134 7.10 -9.45 11.06
C LEU A 134 5.74 -8.73 11.05
N ALA A 135 5.02 -8.76 9.92
CA ALA A 135 3.69 -8.18 9.78
C ALA A 135 2.72 -8.79 10.81
N ASP A 136 2.76 -10.12 10.96
CA ASP A 136 1.91 -10.86 11.90
C ASP A 136 2.20 -10.53 13.38
N ARG A 137 3.36 -9.93 13.70
CA ARG A 137 3.69 -9.50 15.07
C ARG A 137 3.08 -8.16 15.44
N ILE A 138 2.53 -7.42 14.47
CA ILE A 138 1.95 -6.10 14.69
C ILE A 138 0.44 -6.19 14.49
N VAL A 139 -0.30 -5.63 15.45
CA VAL A 139 -1.75 -5.47 15.36
C VAL A 139 -2.07 -3.99 15.53
N LEU A 140 -2.80 -3.42 14.57
CA LEU A 140 -3.22 -2.03 14.53
C LEU A 140 -4.73 -1.91 14.73
N PRO A 141 -5.20 -1.01 15.62
CA PRO A 141 -6.62 -0.84 15.88
C PRO A 141 -7.34 -0.30 14.63
N GLY A 142 -8.46 -0.93 14.27
CA GLY A 142 -9.29 -0.56 13.12
C GLY A 142 -8.73 -0.92 11.74
N VAL A 143 -7.43 -1.22 11.61
CA VAL A 143 -6.79 -1.55 10.32
C VAL A 143 -6.44 -3.05 10.23
N GLY A 144 -6.17 -3.68 11.36
CA GLY A 144 -5.89 -5.12 11.46
C GLY A 144 -4.38 -5.44 11.50
N ASN A 145 -3.94 -6.36 10.64
CA ASN A 145 -2.55 -6.84 10.60
C ASN A 145 -1.57 -5.69 10.23
N GLY A 146 -0.38 -5.70 10.84
CA GLY A 146 0.69 -4.73 10.56
C GLY A 146 1.30 -4.80 9.17
N PHE A 147 0.84 -5.71 8.30
CA PHE A 147 1.07 -5.69 6.86
C PHE A 147 1.00 -4.28 6.28
N TRP A 148 -0.06 -3.53 6.60
CA TRP A 148 -0.26 -2.19 6.06
C TRP A 148 0.83 -1.20 6.46
N LEU A 149 1.30 -1.29 7.72
CA LEU A 149 2.38 -0.45 8.22
C LEU A 149 3.70 -0.77 7.53
N LEU A 150 4.02 -2.06 7.38
CA LEU A 150 5.22 -2.49 6.68
C LEU A 150 5.16 -2.18 5.18
N TRP A 151 3.99 -2.23 4.56
CA TRP A 151 3.81 -1.91 3.15
C TRP A 151 4.04 -0.42 2.86
N ILE A 152 3.60 0.49 3.74
CA ILE A 152 3.86 1.93 3.59
C ILE A 152 5.24 2.37 4.12
N ALA A 153 5.92 1.56 4.93
CA ALA A 153 7.21 1.90 5.52
C ALA A 153 8.27 2.36 4.49
N PRO A 154 8.50 1.67 3.35
CA PRO A 154 9.43 2.16 2.32
C PRO A 154 9.06 3.54 1.77
N PHE A 155 7.77 3.81 1.56
CA PHE A 155 7.31 5.12 1.09
C PHE A 155 7.64 6.20 2.11
N LEU A 156 7.35 5.97 3.39
CA LEU A 156 7.67 6.89 4.49
C LEU A 156 9.18 7.13 4.62
N ALA A 157 10.00 6.08 4.51
CA ALA A 157 11.46 6.18 4.53
C ALA A 157 12.01 6.96 3.33
N GLY A 158 11.35 6.90 2.18
CA GLY A 158 11.74 7.60 0.96
C GLY A 158 11.37 9.09 0.93
N LEU A 159 10.44 9.56 1.77
CA LEU A 159 9.90 10.93 1.71
C LEU A 159 10.97 12.01 1.74
N ALA A 160 11.97 11.90 2.61
CA ALA A 160 13.05 12.89 2.71
C ALA A 160 13.82 13.01 1.39
N THR A 161 14.05 11.90 0.70
CA THR A 161 14.71 11.97 -0.59
C THR A 161 13.78 12.48 -1.69
N GLN A 162 12.50 12.11 -1.67
CA GLN A 162 11.54 12.65 -2.64
C GLN A 162 11.47 14.18 -2.53
N ILE A 163 11.56 14.74 -1.31
CA ILE A 163 11.66 16.18 -1.07
C ILE A 163 12.97 16.75 -1.63
N ALA A 164 14.11 16.10 -1.39
CA ALA A 164 15.39 16.54 -1.94
C ALA A 164 15.40 16.56 -3.48
N ILE A 165 14.82 15.52 -4.11
CA ILE A 165 14.63 15.44 -5.57
C ILE A 165 13.71 16.56 -6.06
N ALA A 166 12.63 16.86 -5.32
CA ALA A 166 11.74 17.97 -5.64
C ALA A 166 12.43 19.32 -5.60
N ILE A 167 13.25 19.57 -4.56
CA ILE A 167 14.02 20.81 -4.42
C ILE A 167 15.05 20.92 -5.55
N ALA A 168 15.77 19.84 -5.85
CA ALA A 168 16.73 19.82 -6.95
C ALA A 168 16.05 20.10 -8.30
N ALA A 169 14.88 19.50 -8.55
CA ALA A 169 14.09 19.72 -9.76
C ALA A 169 13.58 21.17 -9.88
N MET A 170 13.30 21.84 -8.76
CA MET A 170 12.99 23.27 -8.74
C MET A 170 14.22 24.12 -9.09
N GLN A 171 15.39 23.78 -8.54
CA GLN A 171 16.64 24.50 -8.79
C GLN A 171 17.09 24.40 -10.26
N THR A 172 16.87 23.25 -10.90
CA THR A 172 17.18 23.05 -12.32
C THR A 172 16.12 23.65 -13.26
N GLY A 173 15.02 24.20 -12.73
CA GLY A 173 13.90 24.69 -13.52
C GLY A 173 13.07 23.59 -14.18
N ALA A 174 13.32 22.32 -13.85
CA ALA A 174 12.56 21.18 -14.38
C ALA A 174 11.12 21.16 -13.87
N VAL A 175 10.87 21.74 -12.69
CA VAL A 175 9.54 21.88 -12.08
C VAL A 175 9.37 23.31 -11.58
N THR A 176 8.20 23.92 -11.84
CA THR A 176 7.89 25.26 -11.35
C THR A 176 7.62 25.24 -9.83
N GLY A 177 8.01 26.31 -9.12
CA GLY A 177 7.73 26.42 -7.69
C GLY A 177 6.22 26.37 -7.37
N SER A 178 5.38 26.88 -8.28
CA SER A 178 3.93 26.76 -8.18
C SER A 178 3.45 25.30 -8.24
N ALA A 179 4.03 24.46 -9.10
CA ALA A 179 3.69 23.04 -9.17
C ALA A 179 3.99 22.30 -7.85
N VAL A 180 5.11 22.61 -7.20
CA VAL A 180 5.46 22.03 -5.89
C VAL A 180 4.50 22.51 -4.80
N LEU A 181 4.16 23.80 -4.77
CA LEU A 181 3.18 24.36 -3.83
C LEU A 181 1.79 23.73 -4.00
N ILE A 182 1.31 23.59 -5.24
CA ILE A 182 0.02 22.94 -5.54
C ILE A 182 0.04 21.49 -5.07
N SER A 183 1.14 20.77 -5.32
CA SER A 183 1.31 19.37 -4.89
C SER A 183 1.27 19.25 -3.37
N ALA A 184 1.99 20.11 -2.66
CA ALA A 184 2.00 20.15 -1.19
C ALA A 184 0.61 20.49 -0.63
N ALA A 185 -0.07 21.47 -1.21
CA ALA A 185 -1.43 21.85 -0.82
C ALA A 185 -2.41 20.68 -1.01
N TYR A 186 -2.33 19.97 -2.14
CA TYR A 186 -3.12 18.78 -2.39
C TYR A 186 -2.86 17.70 -1.33
N LEU A 187 -1.60 17.37 -1.03
CA LEU A 187 -1.25 16.35 -0.02
C LEU A 187 -1.82 16.69 1.36
N LEU A 188 -1.74 17.97 1.76
CA LEU A 188 -2.28 18.45 3.04
C LEU A 188 -3.82 18.39 3.08
N ILE A 189 -4.49 18.91 2.06
CA ILE A 189 -5.96 18.93 2.00
C ILE A 189 -6.52 17.51 1.90
N ALA A 190 -5.94 16.67 1.03
CA ALA A 190 -6.36 15.29 0.86
C ALA A 190 -6.15 14.47 2.15
N SER A 191 -5.00 14.62 2.82
CA SER A 191 -4.76 13.93 4.09
C SER A 191 -5.73 14.38 5.17
N ALA A 192 -6.00 15.68 5.31
CA ALA A 192 -7.00 16.19 6.25
C ALA A 192 -8.40 15.62 5.97
N ALA A 193 -8.81 15.56 4.69
CA ALA A 193 -10.10 15.00 4.30
C ALA A 193 -10.22 13.50 4.65
N VAL A 194 -9.15 12.72 4.43
CA VAL A 194 -9.10 11.30 4.81
C VAL A 194 -9.18 11.14 6.34
N VAL A 195 -8.48 11.98 7.10
CA VAL A 195 -8.57 11.98 8.57
C VAL A 195 -10.01 12.25 9.03
N VAL A 196 -10.68 13.25 8.45
CA VAL A 196 -12.06 13.59 8.80
C VAL A 196 -13.00 12.41 8.53
N VAL A 197 -12.93 11.77 7.35
CA VAL A 197 -13.78 10.62 7.05
C VAL A 197 -13.47 9.42 7.95
N ASN A 198 -12.21 9.16 8.24
CA ASN A 198 -11.81 8.11 9.19
C ASN A 198 -12.38 8.37 10.59
N ILE A 199 -12.34 9.63 11.06
CA ILE A 199 -12.96 10.04 12.32
C ILE A 199 -14.48 9.89 12.28
N ILE A 200 -15.16 10.24 11.18
CA ILE A 200 -16.61 10.06 11.03
C ILE A 200 -16.99 8.58 11.11
N ILE A 201 -16.25 7.70 10.42
CA ILE A 201 -16.47 6.25 10.45
C ILE A 201 -16.24 5.69 11.86
N ALA A 202 -15.20 6.18 12.55
CA ALA A 202 -14.87 5.75 13.91
C ALA A 202 -15.85 6.30 14.97
N ARG A 203 -16.30 7.56 14.86
CA ARG A 203 -17.19 8.20 15.85
C ARG A 203 -18.62 7.68 15.85
N GLY A 204 -19.05 6.92 14.83
CA GLY A 204 -20.33 6.23 14.86
C GLY A 204 -20.46 5.18 15.99
N GLU A 205 -19.41 4.95 16.80
CA GLU A 205 -19.29 4.07 17.98
C GLU A 205 -20.10 4.48 19.23
N SER A 206 -21.38 4.83 19.08
CA SER A 206 -22.29 4.95 20.24
C SER A 206 -23.08 3.65 20.43
N GLY A 207 -22.58 2.74 21.28
CA GLY A 207 -23.34 1.62 21.83
C GLY A 207 -22.79 0.21 21.54
N GLN A 208 -22.11 -0.35 22.54
CA GLN A 208 -22.11 -1.76 22.96
C GLN A 208 -22.33 -2.85 21.90
N ASP A 209 -21.33 -3.11 21.05
CA ASP A 209 -21.24 -4.37 20.30
C ASP A 209 -19.77 -4.69 19.93
N SER A 210 -18.96 -4.90 20.97
CA SER A 210 -17.50 -5.11 20.91
C SER A 210 -17.07 -6.50 20.40
N THR A 211 -17.99 -7.34 19.93
CA THR A 211 -17.73 -8.74 19.57
C THR A 211 -17.76 -9.02 18.06
N SER A 212 -18.09 -8.02 17.22
CA SER A 212 -18.15 -8.17 15.74
C SER A 212 -17.22 -7.22 14.97
N GLU A 213 -16.11 -6.79 15.58
CA GLU A 213 -15.27 -5.65 15.13
C GLU A 213 -14.77 -5.70 13.66
N LEU A 214 -14.68 -6.87 13.02
CA LEU A 214 -14.28 -7.00 11.61
C LEU A 214 -15.40 -7.36 10.62
N GLY A 215 -16.57 -7.77 11.12
CA GLY A 215 -17.70 -8.27 10.31
C GLY A 215 -18.89 -7.33 10.26
N GLY A 216 -18.99 -6.38 11.19
CA GLY A 216 -20.09 -5.40 11.23
C GLY A 216 -19.97 -4.32 10.15
N PRO A 217 -21.05 -3.55 9.90
CA PRO A 217 -21.08 -2.50 8.88
C PRO A 217 -19.94 -1.48 8.95
N LYS A 218 -19.45 -1.16 10.15
CA LYS A 218 -18.34 -0.23 10.39
C LYS A 218 -16.98 -0.84 10.02
N GLY A 219 -16.74 -2.10 10.39
CA GLY A 219 -15.53 -2.82 9.97
C GLY A 219 -15.46 -2.95 8.45
N ILE A 220 -16.61 -3.17 7.80
CA ILE A 220 -16.73 -3.18 6.34
C ILE A 220 -16.44 -1.79 5.75
N ALA A 221 -16.93 -0.70 6.37
CA ALA A 221 -16.64 0.67 5.93
C ALA A 221 -15.14 1.02 6.04
N MET A 222 -14.50 0.64 7.15
CA MET A 222 -13.07 0.87 7.37
C MET A 222 -12.22 0.06 6.39
N ARG A 223 -12.63 -1.19 6.08
CA ARG A 223 -12.04 -1.98 5.00
C ARG A 223 -12.23 -1.33 3.64
N ALA A 224 -13.44 -0.84 3.35
CA ALA A 224 -13.75 -0.16 2.09
C ALA A 224 -12.96 1.14 1.90
N LEU A 225 -12.62 1.84 2.99
CA LEU A 225 -11.77 3.04 2.94
C LEU A 225 -10.40 2.73 2.34
N ILE A 226 -9.78 1.61 2.74
CA ILE A 226 -8.44 1.19 2.28
C ILE A 226 -8.52 0.42 0.97
N TRP A 227 -9.37 -0.61 0.90
CA TRP A 227 -9.37 -1.57 -0.19
C TRP A 227 -9.98 -1.02 -1.48
N SER A 228 -11.02 -0.19 -1.44
CA SER A 228 -11.68 0.29 -2.67
C SER A 228 -10.73 1.05 -3.61
N PRO A 229 -9.98 2.07 -3.14
CA PRO A 229 -9.06 2.81 -4.01
C PRO A 229 -7.85 1.95 -4.41
N LEU A 230 -7.40 1.05 -3.53
CA LEU A 230 -6.30 0.13 -3.81
C LEU A 230 -6.66 -0.88 -4.91
N LEU A 231 -7.84 -1.51 -4.82
CA LEU A 231 -8.35 -2.44 -5.84
C LEU A 231 -8.56 -1.72 -7.17
N ALA A 232 -9.07 -0.47 -7.14
CA ALA A 232 -9.18 0.36 -8.33
C ALA A 232 -7.81 0.65 -8.96
N ASN A 233 -6.81 1.03 -8.16
CA ASN A 233 -5.45 1.30 -8.66
C ASN A 233 -4.82 0.07 -9.30
N VAL A 234 -4.96 -1.10 -8.65
CA VAL A 234 -4.39 -2.35 -9.15
C VAL A 234 -5.12 -2.81 -10.41
N ALA A 235 -6.46 -2.79 -10.45
CA ALA A 235 -7.24 -3.13 -11.63
C ALA A 235 -6.92 -2.21 -12.82
N ALA A 236 -6.93 -0.89 -12.61
CA ALA A 236 -6.59 0.08 -13.64
C ALA A 236 -5.15 -0.13 -14.14
N GLY A 237 -4.22 -0.47 -13.24
CA GLY A 237 -2.83 -0.80 -13.58
C GLY A 237 -2.71 -2.03 -14.48
N TYR A 238 -3.38 -3.14 -14.15
CA TYR A 238 -3.35 -4.35 -14.97
C TYR A 238 -4.04 -4.16 -16.33
N ILE A 239 -5.15 -3.43 -16.36
CA ILE A 239 -5.82 -3.10 -17.63
C ILE A 239 -4.89 -2.23 -18.49
N ALA A 240 -4.27 -1.19 -17.94
CA ALA A 240 -3.31 -0.36 -18.67
C ALA A 240 -2.10 -1.18 -19.15
N ALA A 241 -1.57 -2.08 -18.32
CA ALA A 241 -0.47 -2.96 -18.72
C ALA A 241 -0.84 -3.86 -19.90
N LEU A 242 -2.08 -4.37 -19.94
CA LEU A 242 -2.59 -5.11 -21.10
C LEU A 242 -2.58 -4.23 -22.36
N PHE A 243 -3.02 -2.97 -22.27
CA PHE A 243 -2.96 -2.04 -23.40
C PHE A 243 -1.54 -1.76 -23.88
N TYR A 244 -0.59 -1.66 -22.95
CA TYR A 244 0.83 -1.52 -23.31
C TYR A 244 1.34 -2.74 -24.07
N VAL A 245 1.09 -3.96 -23.58
CA VAL A 245 1.61 -5.19 -24.18
C VAL A 245 0.94 -5.50 -25.52
N VAL A 246 -0.38 -5.27 -25.64
CA VAL A 246 -1.15 -5.64 -26.83
C VAL A 246 -1.10 -4.55 -27.91
N PHE A 247 -1.15 -3.27 -27.52
CA PHE A 247 -1.28 -2.16 -28.46
C PHE A 247 -0.07 -1.22 -28.48
N ALA A 248 0.97 -1.48 -27.69
CA ALA A 248 2.17 -0.65 -27.58
C ALA A 248 1.86 0.84 -27.31
N TRP A 249 0.82 1.11 -26.53
CA TRP A 249 0.41 2.48 -26.20
C TRP A 249 1.50 3.26 -25.47
N SER A 250 1.60 4.54 -25.79
CA SER A 250 2.56 5.45 -25.17
C SER A 250 2.26 5.69 -23.69
N THR A 251 3.29 6.06 -22.91
CA THR A 251 3.14 6.30 -21.47
C THR A 251 2.06 7.33 -21.11
N PRO A 252 1.85 8.44 -21.86
CA PRO A 252 0.75 9.36 -21.55
C PRO A 252 -0.63 8.74 -21.83
N ALA A 253 -0.77 7.92 -22.87
CA ALA A 253 -2.02 7.23 -23.19
C ALA A 253 -2.41 6.22 -22.10
N LEU A 254 -1.41 5.53 -21.52
CA LEU A 254 -1.64 4.63 -20.39
C LEU A 254 -2.09 5.38 -19.13
N LEU A 255 -1.51 6.55 -18.85
CA LEU A 255 -1.93 7.40 -17.73
C LEU A 255 -3.37 7.90 -17.91
N LEU A 256 -3.72 8.34 -19.12
CA LEU A 256 -5.10 8.74 -19.45
C LEU A 256 -6.08 7.58 -19.25
N THR A 257 -5.72 6.38 -19.70
CA THR A 257 -6.54 5.17 -19.56
C THR A 257 -6.78 4.84 -18.09
N ARG A 258 -5.73 4.91 -17.27
CA ARG A 258 -5.87 4.74 -15.81
C ARG A 258 -6.82 5.76 -15.21
N LEU A 259 -6.65 7.04 -15.53
CA LEU A 259 -7.48 8.12 -15.02
C LEU A 259 -8.97 7.93 -15.37
N ILE A 260 -9.25 7.51 -16.60
CA ILE A 260 -10.62 7.20 -17.06
C ILE A 260 -11.20 6.00 -16.31
N LEU A 261 -10.40 4.95 -16.08
CA LEU A 261 -10.85 3.73 -15.40
C LEU A 261 -11.02 3.91 -13.89
N PHE A 262 -10.26 4.82 -13.25
CA PHE A 262 -10.31 5.03 -11.80
C PHE A 262 -11.72 5.41 -11.31
N ILE A 263 -12.40 6.30 -12.04
CA ILE A 263 -13.74 6.79 -11.66
C ILE A 263 -14.75 5.63 -11.54
N PRO A 264 -15.04 4.86 -12.61
CA PRO A 264 -16.01 3.77 -12.54
C PRO A 264 -15.54 2.65 -11.60
N LEU A 265 -14.24 2.35 -11.52
CA LEU A 265 -13.73 1.29 -10.64
C LEU A 265 -13.91 1.63 -9.15
N ILE A 266 -13.57 2.86 -8.73
CA ILE A 266 -13.76 3.29 -7.34
C ILE A 266 -15.24 3.20 -6.97
N VAL A 267 -16.13 3.74 -7.81
CA VAL A 267 -17.59 3.68 -7.57
C VAL A 267 -18.05 2.22 -7.48
N LEU A 268 -17.62 1.37 -8.41
CA LEU A 268 -17.97 -0.05 -8.43
C LEU A 268 -17.56 -0.76 -7.14
N PHE A 269 -16.32 -0.58 -6.68
CA PHE A 269 -15.86 -1.23 -5.44
C PHE A 269 -16.57 -0.70 -4.21
N VAL A 270 -16.78 0.62 -4.11
CA VAL A 270 -17.53 1.19 -2.98
C VAL A 270 -18.96 0.65 -2.94
N LEU A 271 -19.64 0.55 -4.09
CA LEU A 271 -20.96 -0.08 -4.16
C LEU A 271 -20.92 -1.57 -3.83
N ALA A 272 -19.87 -2.29 -4.25
CA ALA A 272 -19.68 -3.69 -3.90
C ALA A 272 -19.48 -3.90 -2.40
N TYR A 273 -18.87 -2.95 -1.68
CA TYR A 273 -18.80 -2.93 -0.21
C TYR A 273 -20.12 -2.50 0.43
N ALA A 274 -20.80 -1.50 -0.11
CA ALA A 274 -22.10 -1.03 0.40
C ALA A 274 -23.18 -2.11 0.33
N ARG A 275 -23.17 -2.94 -0.72
CA ARG A 275 -24.08 -4.10 -0.84
C ARG A 275 -23.86 -5.14 0.24
N GLN A 276 -22.68 -5.20 0.85
CA GLN A 276 -22.38 -6.20 1.88
C GLN A 276 -23.06 -5.88 3.21
N THR A 277 -23.33 -4.60 3.46
CA THR A 277 -23.95 -4.19 4.72
C THR A 277 -25.46 -4.32 4.67
N ASN A 278 -26.08 -4.72 3.55
CA ASN A 278 -27.54 -4.89 3.40
C ASN A 278 -28.35 -3.70 3.97
N GLY A 279 -27.83 -2.47 3.87
CA GLY A 279 -28.47 -1.27 4.44
C GLY A 279 -28.42 -1.16 5.97
N GLN A 280 -27.77 -2.09 6.66
CA GLN A 280 -27.51 -2.02 8.10
C GLN A 280 -26.31 -1.11 8.37
N GLY A 281 -26.48 -0.17 9.32
CA GLY A 281 -25.45 0.78 9.73
C GLY A 281 -25.48 2.10 8.95
N ALA A 282 -25.47 3.22 9.67
CA ALA A 282 -25.43 4.57 9.12
C ALA A 282 -24.02 4.92 8.59
N VAL A 283 -23.53 4.18 7.61
CA VAL A 283 -22.25 4.47 6.94
C VAL A 283 -22.50 5.43 5.78
N PRO A 284 -21.85 6.60 5.72
CA PRO A 284 -22.02 7.56 4.64
C PRO A 284 -21.24 7.11 3.38
N TRP A 285 -21.76 6.09 2.67
CA TRP A 285 -21.12 5.51 1.49
C TRP A 285 -20.87 6.51 0.36
N SER A 286 -21.79 7.47 0.16
CA SER A 286 -21.64 8.55 -0.82
C SER A 286 -20.47 9.46 -0.48
N LEU A 287 -20.28 9.81 0.80
CA LEU A 287 -19.16 10.61 1.27
C LEU A 287 -17.82 9.87 1.07
N LEU A 288 -17.80 8.56 1.36
CA LEU A 288 -16.62 7.73 1.16
C LEU A 288 -16.23 7.64 -0.33
N ALA A 289 -17.20 7.38 -1.21
CA ALA A 289 -16.97 7.37 -2.66
C ALA A 289 -16.48 8.73 -3.16
N LEU A 290 -17.12 9.82 -2.73
CA LEU A 290 -16.76 11.18 -3.12
C LEU A 290 -15.33 11.51 -2.68
N LEU A 291 -14.97 11.23 -1.43
CA LEU A 291 -13.61 11.40 -0.93
C LEU A 291 -12.61 10.63 -1.80
N GLN A 292 -12.85 9.34 -2.03
CA GLN A 292 -11.91 8.49 -2.77
C GLN A 292 -11.74 8.96 -4.22
N LEU A 293 -12.84 9.34 -4.87
CA LEU A 293 -12.80 9.90 -6.23
C LEU A 293 -12.01 11.19 -6.26
N VAL A 294 -12.34 12.15 -5.39
CA VAL A 294 -11.65 13.45 -5.35
C VAL A 294 -10.16 13.24 -5.08
N VAL A 295 -9.80 12.46 -4.06
CA VAL A 295 -8.39 12.24 -3.72
C VAL A 295 -7.65 11.52 -4.86
N CYS A 296 -8.18 10.40 -5.37
CA CYS A 296 -7.45 9.60 -6.37
C CYS A 296 -7.41 10.28 -7.75
N VAL A 297 -8.53 10.83 -8.22
CA VAL A 297 -8.61 11.44 -9.55
C VAL A 297 -7.84 12.76 -9.59
N VAL A 298 -7.95 13.60 -8.56
CA VAL A 298 -7.19 14.87 -8.52
C VAL A 298 -5.70 14.60 -8.40
N GLY A 299 -5.27 13.60 -7.62
CA GLY A 299 -3.85 13.25 -7.52
C GLY A 299 -3.25 12.81 -8.85
N GLU A 300 -3.95 11.93 -9.56
CA GLU A 300 -3.53 11.46 -10.88
C GLU A 300 -3.55 12.62 -11.92
N TRP A 301 -4.60 13.44 -11.90
CA TRP A 301 -4.73 14.61 -12.78
C TRP A 301 -3.62 15.65 -12.55
N LEU A 302 -3.30 15.97 -11.30
CA LEU A 302 -2.21 16.88 -10.95
C LEU A 302 -0.86 16.31 -11.38
N THR A 303 -0.63 15.01 -11.23
CA THR A 303 0.60 14.37 -11.70
C THR A 303 0.78 14.57 -13.22
N MET A 304 -0.29 14.40 -13.99
CA MET A 304 -0.27 14.57 -15.44
C MET A 304 -0.15 16.05 -15.85
N GLY A 305 -0.90 16.95 -15.21
CA GLY A 305 -0.96 18.36 -15.57
C GLY A 305 0.28 19.16 -15.16
N LEU A 306 0.94 18.77 -14.06
CA LEU A 306 2.10 19.48 -13.53
C LEU A 306 3.44 18.89 -14.00
N GLY A 307 3.43 17.76 -14.72
CA GLY A 307 4.66 17.12 -15.23
C GLY A 307 5.64 16.71 -14.13
N LEU A 308 5.12 16.36 -12.94
CA LEU A 308 5.96 16.08 -11.77
C LEU A 308 6.80 14.81 -12.00
N PRO A 309 8.08 14.78 -11.59
CA PRO A 309 8.89 13.58 -11.68
C PRO A 309 8.50 12.52 -10.65
N TRP A 310 7.71 12.88 -9.63
CA TRP A 310 7.08 11.94 -8.69
C TRP A 310 5.57 11.87 -8.93
N ARG A 311 5.00 10.71 -8.63
CA ARG A 311 3.55 10.47 -8.77
C ARG A 311 2.81 10.73 -7.46
N LEU A 312 1.68 11.43 -7.54
CA LEU A 312 0.76 11.64 -6.43
C LEU A 312 -0.29 10.52 -6.42
N ASP A 313 0.07 9.37 -5.85
CA ASP A 313 -0.85 8.21 -5.73
C ASP A 313 -1.85 8.43 -4.58
N GLY A 314 -3.09 8.79 -4.94
CA GLY A 314 -4.16 9.02 -3.98
C GLY A 314 -4.56 7.77 -3.19
N ALA A 315 -4.44 6.57 -3.75
CA ALA A 315 -4.74 5.33 -3.04
C ALA A 315 -3.69 5.08 -1.94
N LEU A 316 -2.40 5.24 -2.28
CA LEU A 316 -1.30 5.16 -1.31
C LEU A 316 -1.45 6.21 -0.21
N LEU A 317 -1.86 7.44 -0.55
CA LEU A 317 -2.12 8.49 0.42
C LEU A 317 -3.23 8.10 1.40
N ILE A 318 -4.35 7.57 0.91
CA ILE A 318 -5.47 7.12 1.75
C ILE A 318 -5.00 6.01 2.70
N VAL A 319 -4.28 5.00 2.20
CA VAL A 319 -3.74 3.92 3.04
C VAL A 319 -2.79 4.48 4.09
N THR A 320 -1.85 5.33 3.69
CA THR A 320 -0.83 5.91 4.57
C THR A 320 -1.48 6.70 5.71
N VAL A 321 -2.40 7.61 5.39
CA VAL A 321 -3.10 8.42 6.39
C VAL A 321 -3.93 7.53 7.32
N THR A 322 -4.63 6.54 6.78
CA THR A 322 -5.45 5.62 7.58
C THR A 322 -4.61 4.81 8.56
N VAL A 323 -3.48 4.26 8.11
CA VAL A 323 -2.56 3.50 8.97
C VAL A 323 -1.93 4.41 10.03
N LEU A 324 -1.49 5.61 9.66
CA LEU A 324 -0.90 6.56 10.60
C LEU A 324 -1.91 7.02 11.65
N THR A 325 -3.15 7.32 11.28
CA THR A 325 -4.21 7.64 12.25
C THR A 325 -4.48 6.48 13.21
N SER A 326 -4.48 5.24 12.72
CA SER A 326 -4.59 4.06 13.59
C SER A 326 -3.38 3.87 14.51
N LEU A 327 -2.17 4.17 14.02
CA LEU A 327 -0.96 4.16 14.85
C LEU A 327 -1.03 5.23 15.95
N LEU A 328 -1.54 6.43 15.63
CA LEU A 328 -1.70 7.53 16.60
C LEU A 328 -2.69 7.17 17.72
N ARG A 329 -3.71 6.35 17.44
CA ARG A 329 -4.64 5.84 18.47
C ARG A 329 -3.97 4.92 19.50
N LEU A 330 -2.80 4.35 19.20
CA LEU A 330 -2.02 3.54 20.13
C LEU A 330 -1.16 4.38 21.08
N LEU A 331 -0.98 5.67 20.80
CA LEU A 331 -0.28 6.56 21.72
C LEU A 331 -1.17 6.82 22.94
N PRO A 332 -0.65 6.69 24.17
CA PRO A 332 -1.37 7.11 25.35
C PRO A 332 -1.53 8.63 25.27
N VAL A 333 -2.68 9.09 24.74
CA VAL A 333 -3.12 10.45 24.96
C VAL A 333 -3.25 10.57 26.47
N SER A 334 -2.45 11.43 27.10
CA SER A 334 -2.66 11.80 28.50
C SER A 334 -4.05 12.42 28.58
N ARG A 335 -5.07 11.59 28.80
CA ARG A 335 -6.37 12.08 29.22
C ARG A 335 -6.06 12.76 30.55
N GLY A 336 -6.10 14.10 30.55
CA GLY A 336 -6.07 14.86 31.79
C GLY A 336 -7.03 14.19 32.74
N ALA A 337 -6.54 13.80 33.91
CA ALA A 337 -7.36 13.19 34.93
C ALA A 337 -8.63 14.03 35.09
N PRO A 338 -9.83 13.43 35.13
CA PRO A 338 -10.99 14.19 35.58
C PRO A 338 -10.61 14.71 36.97
N ALA A 339 -10.56 16.04 37.10
CA ALA A 339 -10.47 16.68 38.40
C ALA A 339 -11.61 16.09 39.22
N THR A 340 -11.26 15.25 40.18
CA THR A 340 -12.20 14.71 41.15
C THR A 340 -12.86 15.89 41.81
N ALA A 341 -14.11 16.13 41.45
CA ALA A 341 -15.03 16.87 42.28
C ALA A 341 -15.19 16.08 43.59
N SER A 342 -14.43 16.47 44.60
CA SER A 342 -14.71 16.25 46.01
C SER A 342 -14.66 17.65 46.62
N ALA A 343 -15.84 18.26 46.81
CA ALA A 343 -16.60 18.23 48.06
C ALA A 343 -16.03 19.23 49.07
#